data_AF-A0A655FT39-F1
#
_entry.id   AF-A0A655FT39-F1
#
_cell.length_a   1.000
_cell.length_b   1.000
_cell.length_c   1.000
_cell.angle_alpha   90.00
_cell.angle_beta   90.00
_cell.angle_gamma   90.00
#
_symmetry.space_group_name_H-M   'P 1'
#
loop_
_entity.id
_entity.type
_entity.pdbx_description
1 polymer ?
#
loop_
_entity_poly.entity_id
_entity_poly.type
_entity_poly.pdbx_seq_one_letter_code
_entity_poly.pdbx_strand_id
1 'polypeptide(L)'
;MKELAHCLRRDGVVAAMLYGKYGRIGVELLGSVFRDLGLGQDDASIKLAKEAISLLPTYHPLRNYLTKARDLLSDSALVDTFLHGRQRSYTVEECVDLVTSAGLVFQGWFHKAPYYPHDFFVPNSEFYAAVNTLPEVKAWSVMERLETLNATHLFMACRRDRPKEQYTIDFSTVAALDYVPLMRTRCGVSGTDMFWPGWRMAPSPAQLAFLQQVDGRRTIREIAGCVARTGEPSGGSLADLEEFGRKLFQSLWRLDFVAVALPASG
;
A
#
# COMPACT_ATOMS: atom_id res chain seq x y z
N MET A 1 17.90 -10.72 5.40
CA MET A 1 16.68 -11.52 5.18
C MET A 1 16.88 -12.98 5.62
N LYS A 2 17.92 -13.69 5.16
CA LYS A 2 18.21 -15.08 5.57
C LYS A 2 18.24 -15.29 7.10
N GLU A 3 18.95 -14.44 7.84
CA GLU A 3 18.96 -14.49 9.32
C GLU A 3 17.57 -14.31 9.94
N LEU A 4 16.74 -13.42 9.38
CA LEU A 4 15.36 -13.25 9.85
C LEU A 4 14.54 -14.52 9.61
N ALA A 5 14.75 -15.20 8.48
CA ALA A 5 14.07 -16.45 8.17
C ALA A 5 14.40 -17.56 9.18
N HIS A 6 15.66 -17.65 9.62
CA HIS A 6 16.10 -18.65 10.60
C HIS A 6 15.51 -18.41 12.00
N CYS A 7 15.29 -17.16 12.39
CA CYS A 7 14.72 -16.81 13.69
C CYS A 7 13.18 -16.75 13.70
N LEU A 8 12.52 -16.93 12.55
CA LEU A 8 11.07 -16.79 12.44
C LEU A 8 10.35 -18.04 12.99
N ARG A 9 9.43 -17.82 13.94
CA ARG A 9 8.48 -18.85 14.40
C ARG A 9 7.61 -19.33 13.23
N ARG A 10 7.06 -20.55 13.31
CA ARG A 10 6.21 -21.14 12.26
C ARG A 10 5.12 -20.17 11.75
N ASP A 11 4.35 -19.61 12.68
CA ASP A 11 3.25 -18.68 12.36
C ASP A 11 3.68 -17.21 12.45
N GLY A 12 5.00 -16.96 12.57
CA GLY A 12 5.57 -15.63 12.64
C GLY A 12 5.51 -14.87 11.31
N VAL A 13 5.50 -13.55 11.41
CA VAL A 13 5.54 -12.64 10.25
C VAL A 13 6.70 -11.66 10.43
N VAL A 14 7.47 -11.48 9.38
CA VAL A 14 8.42 -10.37 9.24
C VAL A 14 7.68 -9.22 8.58
N ALA A 15 7.62 -8.06 9.24
CA ALA A 15 7.26 -6.80 8.62
C ALA A 15 8.56 -6.03 8.31
N ALA A 16 8.78 -5.68 7.05
CA ALA A 16 10.00 -5.00 6.61
C ALA A 16 9.67 -3.72 5.84
N MET A 17 10.51 -2.71 6.03
CA MET A 17 10.53 -1.49 5.23
C MET A 17 11.83 -1.45 4.43
N LEU A 18 11.72 -1.23 3.12
CA LEU A 18 12.85 -0.96 2.24
C LEU A 18 12.62 0.35 1.49
N TYR A 19 13.70 1.04 1.14
CA TYR A 19 13.63 2.22 0.29
C TYR A 19 13.20 1.86 -1.14
N GLY A 20 12.25 2.61 -1.70
CA GLY A 20 11.72 2.36 -3.04
C GLY A 20 12.50 3.07 -4.14
N LYS A 21 12.84 2.33 -5.19
CA LYS A 21 13.73 2.79 -6.26
C LYS A 21 13.20 4.03 -6.97
N TYR A 22 11.94 3.97 -7.42
CA TYR A 22 11.36 5.07 -8.20
C TYR A 22 10.93 6.25 -7.33
N GLY A 23 10.42 5.99 -6.11
CA GLY A 23 10.04 7.07 -5.21
C GLY A 23 11.20 7.85 -4.60
N ARG A 24 12.43 7.32 -4.70
CA ARG A 24 13.66 7.99 -4.25
C ARG A 24 14.55 8.47 -5.39
N ILE A 25 14.07 8.50 -6.64
CA ILE A 25 14.89 8.91 -7.79
C ILE A 25 15.54 10.29 -7.58
N GLY A 26 14.77 11.26 -7.06
CA GLY A 26 15.30 12.59 -6.75
C GLY A 26 16.33 12.61 -5.62
N VAL A 27 16.21 11.68 -4.67
CA VAL A 27 17.18 11.51 -3.59
C VAL A 27 18.47 10.90 -4.11
N GLU A 28 18.38 9.87 -4.94
CA GLU A 28 19.55 9.22 -5.54
C GLU A 28 20.33 10.18 -6.45
N LEU A 29 19.63 10.99 -7.24
CA LEU A 29 20.23 12.02 -8.10
C LEU A 29 20.97 13.08 -7.28
N LEU A 30 20.33 13.66 -6.26
CA LEU A 30 21.01 14.67 -5.45
C LEU A 30 22.13 14.05 -4.61
N GLY A 31 21.94 12.83 -4.12
CA GLY A 31 22.95 12.08 -3.40
C GLY A 31 24.19 11.79 -4.25
N SER A 32 24.08 11.63 -5.57
CA SER A 32 25.27 11.52 -6.43
C SER A 32 26.04 12.82 -6.51
N VAL A 33 25.36 13.95 -6.63
CA VAL A 33 26.01 15.28 -6.61
C VAL A 33 26.77 15.48 -5.30
N PHE A 34 26.19 15.10 -4.17
CA PHE A 34 26.86 15.23 -2.87
C PHE A 34 28.08 14.33 -2.74
N ARG A 35 28.07 13.14 -3.36
CA ARG A 35 29.26 12.28 -3.44
C ARG A 35 30.35 12.89 -4.31
N ASP A 36 30.00 13.49 -5.45
CA ASP A 36 30.97 14.16 -6.33
C ASP A 36 31.64 15.37 -5.64
N LEU A 37 30.90 16.06 -4.77
CA LEU A 37 31.40 17.15 -3.93
C LEU A 37 32.14 16.66 -2.67
N GLY A 38 32.18 15.35 -2.41
CA GLY A 38 32.83 14.78 -1.23
C GLY A 38 32.16 15.15 0.09
N LEU A 39 30.85 15.43 0.09
CA LEU A 39 30.12 15.84 1.30
C LEU A 39 30.09 14.70 2.32
N GLY A 40 30.52 15.01 3.55
CA GLY A 40 30.52 14.12 4.70
C GLY A 40 29.33 14.38 5.62
N GLN A 41 29.47 14.03 6.91
CA GLN A 41 28.45 14.27 7.94
C GLN A 41 28.78 15.45 8.85
N ASP A 42 29.72 16.30 8.44
CA ASP A 42 30.12 17.50 9.16
C ASP A 42 29.20 18.71 8.86
N ASP A 43 29.24 19.72 9.73
CA ASP A 43 28.37 20.89 9.64
C ASP A 43 28.52 21.68 8.32
N ALA A 44 29.72 21.72 7.74
CA ALA A 44 29.96 22.42 6.48
C ALA A 44 29.29 21.69 5.32
N SER A 45 29.43 20.36 5.27
CA SER A 45 28.75 19.48 4.32
C SER A 45 27.22 19.60 4.42
N ILE A 46 26.68 19.61 5.65
CA ILE A 46 25.24 19.76 5.89
C ILE A 46 24.74 21.13 5.41
N LYS A 47 25.46 22.21 5.73
CA LYS A 47 25.11 23.56 5.27
C LYS A 47 25.09 23.66 3.74
N LEU A 48 26.10 23.11 3.08
CA LEU A 48 26.19 23.12 1.62
C LEU A 48 25.08 22.26 0.97
N ALA A 49 24.75 21.11 1.56
CA ALA A 49 23.64 20.28 1.10
C ALA A 49 22.28 21.02 1.20
N LYS A 50 22.04 21.73 2.31
CA LYS A 50 20.84 22.58 2.47
C LYS A 50 20.77 23.68 1.43
N GLU A 51 21.88 24.35 1.16
CA GLU A 51 21.96 25.38 0.12
C GLU A 51 21.62 24.79 -1.26
N ALA A 52 22.25 23.67 -1.62
CA ALA A 52 21.96 22.97 -2.87
C ALA A 52 20.47 22.61 -3.02
N ILE A 53 19.84 22.07 -1.97
CA ILE A 53 18.40 21.76 -1.96
C ILE A 53 17.55 23.01 -2.20
N SER A 54 17.93 24.15 -1.61
CA SER A 54 17.18 25.41 -1.75
C SER A 54 17.24 25.97 -3.17
N LEU A 55 18.36 25.77 -3.86
CA LEU A 55 18.62 26.21 -5.24
C LEU A 55 17.99 25.31 -6.31
N LEU A 56 17.45 24.14 -5.96
CA LEU A 56 16.88 23.22 -6.95
C LEU A 56 15.72 23.86 -7.73
N PRO A 57 15.62 23.66 -9.05
CA PRO A 57 14.46 24.12 -9.78
C PRO A 57 13.17 23.41 -9.32
N THR A 58 12.02 24.00 -9.59
CA THR A 58 10.70 23.45 -9.22
C THR A 58 10.41 22.11 -9.90
N TYR A 59 11.01 21.85 -11.06
CA TYR A 59 10.88 20.59 -11.81
C TYR A 59 11.85 19.49 -11.34
N HIS A 60 12.77 19.77 -10.40
CA HIS A 60 13.71 18.75 -9.95
C HIS A 60 12.97 17.58 -9.28
N PRO A 61 13.27 16.30 -9.60
CA PRO A 61 12.52 15.15 -9.08
C PRO A 61 12.45 15.06 -7.54
N LEU A 62 13.45 15.62 -6.85
CA LEU A 62 13.45 15.68 -5.38
C LEU A 62 12.27 16.50 -4.81
N ARG A 63 11.74 17.49 -5.55
CA ARG A 63 10.65 18.34 -5.07
C ARG A 63 9.42 17.52 -4.69
N ASN A 64 9.10 16.48 -5.45
CA ASN A 64 8.01 15.55 -5.15
C ASN A 64 8.23 14.80 -3.83
N TYR A 65 9.45 14.32 -3.58
CA TYR A 65 9.80 13.64 -2.34
C TYR A 65 9.63 14.55 -1.11
N LEU A 66 10.06 15.81 -1.21
CA LEU A 66 9.94 16.81 -0.13
C LEU A 66 8.49 17.16 0.23
N THR A 67 7.51 16.91 -0.66
CA THR A 67 6.08 17.13 -0.33
C THR A 67 5.59 16.17 0.77
N LYS A 68 6.17 14.96 0.83
CA LYS A 68 5.84 13.89 1.78
C LYS A 68 6.79 13.88 2.98
N ALA A 69 8.08 14.12 2.75
CA ALA A 69 9.10 14.17 3.79
C ALA A 69 9.33 15.62 4.25
N ARG A 70 8.36 16.17 4.99
CA ARG A 70 8.43 17.57 5.46
C ARG A 70 9.43 17.77 6.61
N ASP A 71 9.79 16.70 7.29
CA ASP A 71 10.77 16.60 8.37
C ASP A 71 12.24 16.59 7.90
N LEU A 72 12.45 16.44 6.58
CA LEU A 72 13.77 16.40 5.94
C LEU A 72 14.59 17.69 6.06
N LEU A 73 14.02 18.73 6.66
CA LEU A 73 14.67 20.01 6.92
C LEU A 73 15.52 20.00 8.22
N SER A 74 15.41 18.95 9.03
CA SER A 74 16.32 18.73 10.16
C SER A 74 17.67 18.19 9.70
N ASP A 75 18.75 18.52 10.42
CA ASP A 75 20.11 18.08 10.09
C ASP A 75 20.22 16.55 10.12
N SER A 76 19.60 15.91 11.11
CA SER A 76 19.59 14.45 11.26
C SER A 76 18.89 13.75 10.09
N ALA A 77 17.73 14.25 9.65
CA ALA A 77 17.01 13.67 8.52
C ALA A 77 17.75 13.87 7.20
N LEU A 78 18.45 15.00 7.03
CA LEU A 78 19.28 15.24 5.85
C LEU A 78 20.46 14.27 5.79
N VAL A 79 21.17 14.10 6.92
CA VAL A 79 22.29 13.15 7.01
C VAL A 79 21.82 11.73 6.73
N ASP A 80 20.71 11.30 7.35
CA ASP A 80 20.12 9.97 7.14
C ASP A 80 19.63 9.77 5.69
N THR A 81 19.20 10.83 5.02
CA THR A 81 18.64 10.70 3.67
C THR A 81 19.70 10.72 2.58
N PHE A 82 20.73 11.55 2.70
CA PHE A 82 21.67 11.81 1.60
C PHE A 82 23.13 11.47 1.91
N LEU A 83 23.55 11.56 3.18
CA LEU A 83 24.97 11.56 3.56
C LEU A 83 25.37 10.24 4.24
N HIS A 84 24.66 9.15 3.91
CA HIS A 84 24.96 7.80 4.38
C HIS A 84 25.46 6.90 3.24
N GLY A 85 26.66 6.33 3.39
CA GLY A 85 27.38 5.63 2.31
C GLY A 85 26.87 4.24 1.92
N ARG A 86 25.71 3.80 2.42
CA ARG A 86 25.21 2.42 2.23
C ARG A 86 23.75 2.35 1.80
N GLN A 87 23.21 3.41 1.20
CA GLN A 87 21.83 3.36 0.71
C GLN A 87 21.69 2.41 -0.47
N ARG A 88 20.75 1.48 -0.38
CA ARG A 88 20.22 0.75 -1.52
C ARG A 88 18.70 0.92 -1.55
N SER A 89 18.20 1.35 -2.69
CA SER A 89 16.77 1.28 -3.00
C SER A 89 16.46 -0.03 -3.74
N TYR A 90 15.23 -0.50 -3.60
CA TYR A 90 14.74 -1.75 -4.17
C TYR A 90 13.55 -1.43 -5.07
N THR A 91 13.41 -2.20 -6.14
CA THR A 91 12.16 -2.30 -6.91
C THR A 91 11.20 -3.31 -6.27
N VAL A 92 9.95 -3.33 -6.72
CA VAL A 92 8.98 -4.39 -6.37
C VAL A 92 9.56 -5.79 -6.60
N GLU A 93 10.17 -6.03 -7.76
CA GLU A 93 10.70 -7.35 -8.13
C GLU A 93 11.87 -7.73 -7.21
N GLU A 94 12.79 -6.80 -6.93
CA GLU A 94 13.89 -7.05 -5.99
C GLU A 94 13.42 -7.29 -4.54
N CYS A 95 12.31 -6.68 -4.10
CA CYS A 95 11.71 -6.97 -2.79
C CYS A 95 11.21 -8.42 -2.72
N VAL A 96 10.51 -8.87 -3.76
CA VAL A 96 10.03 -10.25 -3.86
C VAL A 96 11.20 -11.23 -3.93
N ASP A 97 12.21 -10.94 -4.74
CA ASP A 97 13.42 -11.77 -4.87
C ASP A 97 14.21 -11.86 -3.56
N LEU A 98 14.34 -10.75 -2.83
CA LEU A 98 15.01 -10.72 -1.52
C LEU A 98 14.33 -11.66 -0.51
N VAL A 99 13.00 -11.70 -0.51
CA VAL A 99 12.22 -12.58 0.38
C VAL A 99 12.30 -14.03 -0.06
N THR A 100 12.06 -14.30 -1.34
CA THR A 100 11.98 -15.67 -1.87
C THR A 100 13.33 -16.37 -1.87
N SER A 101 14.43 -15.66 -2.16
CA SER A 101 15.81 -16.16 -2.07
C SER A 101 16.27 -16.45 -0.63
N ALA A 102 15.56 -15.92 0.38
CA ALA A 102 15.75 -16.25 1.78
C ALA A 102 14.92 -17.46 2.25
N GLY A 103 14.21 -18.13 1.34
CA GLY A 103 13.36 -19.28 1.68
C GLY A 103 12.00 -18.91 2.28
N LEU A 104 11.65 -17.62 2.31
CA LEU A 104 10.36 -17.12 2.79
C LEU A 104 9.34 -16.98 1.64
N VAL A 105 8.09 -16.70 2.01
CA VAL A 105 7.02 -16.30 1.11
C VAL A 105 6.78 -14.81 1.26
N PHE A 106 6.70 -14.09 0.14
CA PHE A 106 6.24 -12.71 0.13
C PHE A 106 4.73 -12.72 0.36
N GLN A 107 4.30 -12.40 1.59
CA GLN A 107 2.90 -12.50 2.00
C GLN A 107 2.05 -11.39 1.35
N GLY A 108 2.63 -10.22 1.12
CA GLY A 108 1.96 -9.09 0.48
C GLY A 108 2.40 -7.75 1.06
N TRP A 109 1.94 -6.68 0.42
CA TRP A 109 2.18 -5.31 0.88
C TRP A 109 1.36 -4.97 2.12
N PHE A 110 1.98 -4.32 3.10
CA PHE A 110 1.27 -3.80 4.26
C PHE A 110 0.46 -2.52 3.90
N HIS A 111 1.05 -1.66 3.07
CA HIS A 111 0.36 -0.59 2.36
C HIS A 111 0.20 -0.98 0.90
N LYS A 112 -1.03 -1.22 0.47
CA LYS A 112 -1.39 -1.72 -0.84
C LYS A 112 -1.70 -0.63 -1.85
N ALA A 113 -2.11 0.56 -1.39
CA ALA A 113 -2.60 1.61 -2.27
C ALA A 113 -1.63 1.95 -3.42
N PRO A 114 -0.31 2.07 -3.22
CA PRO A 114 0.61 2.39 -4.32
C PRO A 114 0.78 1.28 -5.37
N TYR A 115 0.29 0.06 -5.12
CA TYR A 115 0.56 -1.12 -5.97
C TYR A 115 -0.67 -1.61 -6.72
N TYR A 116 -1.83 -0.97 -6.56
CA TYR A 116 -3.05 -1.36 -7.27
C TYR A 116 -3.76 -0.14 -7.88
N PRO A 117 -4.42 -0.32 -9.03
CA PRO A 117 -5.36 0.67 -9.55
C PRO A 117 -6.54 0.93 -8.60
N HIS A 118 -7.02 2.17 -8.56
CA HIS A 118 -8.15 2.58 -7.72
C HIS A 118 -9.30 3.13 -8.56
N ASP A 119 -10.29 2.27 -8.83
CA ASP A 119 -11.49 2.63 -9.61
C ASP A 119 -12.32 3.75 -8.95
N PHE A 120 -12.13 3.98 -7.64
CA PHE A 120 -12.76 5.10 -6.91
C PHE A 120 -12.38 6.48 -7.46
N PHE A 121 -11.16 6.64 -7.96
CA PHE A 121 -10.67 7.94 -8.46
C PHE A 121 -10.72 8.03 -9.98
N VAL A 122 -10.63 6.89 -10.67
CA VAL A 122 -10.61 6.82 -12.14
C VAL A 122 -11.54 5.70 -12.60
N PRO A 123 -12.87 5.87 -12.49
CA PRO A 123 -13.82 4.84 -12.89
C PRO A 123 -13.75 4.57 -14.40
N ASN A 124 -14.01 3.33 -14.80
CA ASN A 124 -14.06 2.89 -16.20
C ASN A 124 -12.77 3.11 -17.02
N SER A 125 -11.61 3.09 -16.37
CA SER A 125 -10.31 3.19 -17.04
C SER A 125 -9.95 1.88 -17.76
N GLU A 126 -9.93 1.89 -19.09
CA GLU A 126 -9.45 0.76 -19.90
C GLU A 126 -8.00 0.41 -19.59
N PHE A 127 -7.17 1.41 -19.28
CA PHE A 127 -5.78 1.22 -18.88
C PHE A 127 -5.67 0.44 -17.56
N TYR A 128 -6.46 0.81 -16.54
CA TYR A 128 -6.47 0.09 -15.26
C TYR A 128 -7.11 -1.30 -15.38
N ALA A 129 -8.10 -1.46 -16.25
CA ALA A 129 -8.62 -2.78 -16.60
C ALA A 129 -7.49 -3.67 -17.17
N ALA A 130 -6.68 -3.16 -18.10
CA ALA A 130 -5.54 -3.88 -18.65
C ALA A 130 -4.51 -4.24 -17.57
N VAL A 131 -4.14 -3.29 -16.68
CA VAL A 131 -3.22 -3.55 -15.56
C VAL A 131 -3.75 -4.66 -14.63
N ASN A 132 -5.05 -4.67 -14.35
CA ASN A 132 -5.68 -5.68 -13.49
C ASN A 132 -5.69 -7.10 -14.08
N THR A 133 -5.40 -7.27 -15.39
CA THR A 133 -5.25 -8.60 -16.02
C THR A 133 -3.84 -9.17 -15.92
N LEU A 134 -2.85 -8.36 -15.51
CA LEU A 134 -1.47 -8.79 -15.37
C LEU A 134 -1.29 -9.76 -14.19
N PRO A 135 -0.29 -10.66 -14.23
CA PRO A 135 0.16 -11.37 -13.04
C PRO A 135 0.48 -10.39 -11.91
N GLU A 136 0.13 -10.75 -10.68
CA GLU A 136 0.09 -9.82 -9.55
C GLU A 136 1.40 -9.03 -9.33
N VAL A 137 2.55 -9.71 -9.32
CA VAL A 137 3.87 -9.05 -9.18
C VAL A 137 4.13 -8.06 -10.32
N LYS A 138 3.67 -8.37 -11.53
CA LYS A 138 3.82 -7.48 -12.69
C LYS A 138 2.90 -6.26 -12.56
N ALA A 139 1.66 -6.45 -12.10
CA ALA A 139 0.74 -5.35 -11.81
C ALA A 139 1.34 -4.39 -10.77
N TRP A 140 1.88 -4.93 -9.67
CA TRP A 140 2.56 -4.14 -8.64
C TRP A 140 3.75 -3.36 -9.20
N SER A 141 4.59 -4.00 -10.02
CA SER A 141 5.74 -3.37 -10.64
C SER A 141 5.32 -2.25 -11.61
N VAL A 142 4.23 -2.42 -12.36
CA VAL A 142 3.66 -1.36 -13.21
C VAL A 142 3.19 -0.19 -12.35
N MET A 143 2.39 -0.45 -11.33
CA MET A 143 1.87 0.59 -10.44
C MET A 143 2.99 1.33 -9.70
N GLU A 144 4.05 0.64 -9.27
CA GLU A 144 5.24 1.26 -8.65
C GLU A 144 5.87 2.35 -9.51
N ARG A 145 5.91 2.15 -10.84
CA ARG A 145 6.45 3.13 -11.79
C ARG A 145 5.50 4.30 -12.06
N LEU A 146 4.20 4.12 -11.83
CA LEU A 146 3.20 5.18 -11.92
C LEU A 146 3.15 5.99 -10.62
N GLU A 147 3.26 5.33 -9.47
CA GLU A 147 3.16 5.89 -8.12
C GLU A 147 4.53 6.32 -7.57
N THR A 148 5.20 7.21 -8.29
CA THR A 148 6.55 7.72 -7.94
C THR A 148 6.61 8.59 -6.68
N LEU A 149 5.50 8.79 -5.98
CA LEU A 149 5.49 9.38 -4.63
C LEU A 149 5.76 8.36 -3.53
N ASN A 150 5.70 7.05 -3.83
CA ASN A 150 5.93 6.00 -2.86
C ASN A 150 7.44 5.72 -2.70
N ALA A 151 8.06 6.36 -1.72
CA ALA A 151 9.50 6.25 -1.48
C ALA A 151 9.92 5.07 -0.59
N THR A 152 8.97 4.30 -0.07
CA THR A 152 9.23 3.15 0.82
C THR A 152 8.30 1.99 0.53
N HIS A 153 8.86 0.80 0.48
CA HIS A 153 8.18 -0.48 0.39
C HIS A 153 7.94 -1.03 1.79
N LEU A 154 6.68 -1.12 2.23
CA LEU A 154 6.29 -1.80 3.47
C LEU A 154 5.59 -3.12 3.13
N PHE A 155 6.19 -4.25 3.49
CA PHE A 155 5.66 -5.57 3.15
C PHE A 155 5.79 -6.57 4.30
N MET A 156 5.09 -7.68 4.15
CA MET A 156 5.08 -8.82 5.05
C MET A 156 5.69 -10.04 4.37
N ALA A 157 6.42 -10.84 5.14
CA ALA A 157 6.92 -12.13 4.73
C ALA A 157 6.70 -13.18 5.83
N CYS A 158 6.45 -14.42 5.42
CA CYS A 158 6.22 -15.54 6.34
C CYS A 158 6.95 -16.80 5.87
N ARG A 159 6.98 -17.84 6.69
CA ARG A 159 7.58 -19.13 6.32
C ARG A 159 6.70 -19.86 5.30
N ARG A 160 7.33 -20.67 4.45
CA ARG A 160 6.64 -21.52 3.46
C ARG A 160 5.74 -22.58 4.09
N ASP A 161 6.02 -23.00 5.32
CA ASP A 161 5.27 -24.02 6.07
C ASP A 161 4.14 -23.45 6.95
N ARG A 162 3.89 -22.13 6.87
CA ARG A 162 2.67 -21.52 7.40
C ARG A 162 1.49 -21.81 6.46
N PRO A 163 0.36 -22.35 6.96
CA PRO A 163 -0.80 -22.63 6.12
C PRO A 163 -1.29 -21.38 5.37
N LYS A 164 -1.49 -21.49 4.05
CA LYS A 164 -1.85 -20.35 3.19
C LYS A 164 -3.24 -19.81 3.53
N GLU A 165 -4.13 -20.70 3.94
CA GLU A 165 -5.52 -20.43 4.31
C GLU A 165 -5.61 -19.46 5.50
N GLN A 166 -4.54 -19.35 6.30
CA GLN A 166 -4.47 -18.45 7.45
C GLN A 166 -4.03 -17.02 7.11
N TYR A 167 -3.58 -16.75 5.88
CA TYR A 167 -3.04 -15.42 5.55
C TYR A 167 -3.30 -14.92 4.12
N THR A 168 -3.64 -15.80 3.18
CA THR A 168 -3.94 -15.42 1.80
C THR A 168 -5.32 -14.78 1.73
N ILE A 169 -5.35 -13.57 1.19
CA ILE A 169 -6.59 -12.83 0.91
C ILE A 169 -6.83 -12.91 -0.59
N ASP A 170 -7.85 -13.67 -1.00
CA ASP A 170 -8.17 -13.88 -2.40
C ASP A 170 -9.64 -13.55 -2.67
N PHE A 171 -9.85 -12.34 -3.18
CA PHE A 171 -11.18 -11.86 -3.56
C PHE A 171 -11.70 -12.51 -4.85
N SER A 172 -10.92 -13.30 -5.59
CA SER A 172 -11.37 -13.90 -6.86
C SER A 172 -12.37 -15.05 -6.68
N THR A 173 -12.49 -15.58 -5.47
CA THR A 173 -13.36 -16.72 -5.14
C THR A 173 -14.62 -16.30 -4.39
N VAL A 174 -15.65 -17.15 -4.43
CA VAL A 174 -16.89 -16.95 -3.67
C VAL A 174 -16.65 -17.01 -2.15
N ALA A 175 -15.60 -17.70 -1.70
CA ALA A 175 -15.23 -17.77 -0.28
C ALA A 175 -14.87 -16.39 0.31
N ALA A 176 -14.51 -15.41 -0.53
CA ALA A 176 -14.27 -14.05 -0.09
C ALA A 176 -15.52 -13.38 0.52
N LEU A 177 -16.73 -13.89 0.21
CA LEU A 177 -17.96 -13.40 0.84
C LEU A 177 -18.01 -13.66 2.35
N ASP A 178 -17.22 -14.62 2.84
CA ASP A 178 -17.15 -14.96 4.27
C ASP A 178 -16.04 -14.17 4.99
N TYR A 179 -15.36 -13.25 4.30
CA TYR A 179 -14.42 -12.32 4.93
C TYR A 179 -15.17 -11.27 5.76
N VAL A 180 -14.58 -10.87 6.89
CA VAL A 180 -15.12 -9.80 7.74
C VAL A 180 -14.34 -8.51 7.48
N PRO A 181 -14.92 -7.49 6.84
CA PRO A 181 -14.26 -6.21 6.65
C PRO A 181 -14.16 -5.43 7.97
N LEU A 182 -13.01 -4.77 8.17
CA LEU A 182 -12.72 -3.92 9.32
C LEU A 182 -12.15 -2.58 8.84
N MET A 183 -12.59 -1.48 9.43
CA MET A 183 -11.98 -0.16 9.15
C MET A 183 -10.51 -0.16 9.59
N ARG A 184 -9.59 0.29 8.73
CA ARG A 184 -8.20 0.54 9.18
C ARG A 184 -8.16 1.71 10.15
N THR A 185 -7.09 1.78 10.93
CA THR A 185 -6.85 2.86 11.88
C THR A 185 -7.01 4.24 11.22
N ARG A 186 -7.86 5.10 11.80
CA ARG A 186 -8.20 6.45 11.29
C ARG A 186 -8.94 6.46 9.95
N CYS A 187 -9.51 5.34 9.53
CA CYS A 187 -10.47 5.26 8.44
C CYS A 187 -11.89 5.13 9.00
N GLY A 188 -12.88 5.63 8.29
CA GLY A 188 -14.28 5.48 8.70
C GLY A 188 -15.26 6.24 7.81
N VAL A 189 -16.52 6.20 8.21
CA VAL A 189 -17.61 6.94 7.60
C VAL A 189 -18.13 7.97 8.59
N SER A 190 -18.39 9.19 8.12
CA SER A 190 -18.94 10.29 8.90
C SER A 190 -20.01 11.00 8.07
N GLY A 191 -21.27 10.79 8.40
CA GLY A 191 -22.39 11.25 7.58
C GLY A 191 -22.40 10.53 6.23
N THR A 192 -22.30 11.29 5.15
CA THR A 192 -22.23 10.76 3.77
C THR A 192 -20.81 10.58 3.25
N ASP A 193 -19.78 10.87 4.05
CA ASP A 193 -18.40 10.83 3.58
C ASP A 193 -17.64 9.67 4.19
N MET A 194 -16.79 9.06 3.38
CA MET A 194 -15.68 8.23 3.86
C MET A 194 -14.42 9.09 4.06
N PHE A 195 -13.65 8.82 5.11
CA PHE A 195 -12.42 9.54 5.43
C PHE A 195 -11.28 8.59 5.79
N TRP A 196 -10.06 8.99 5.48
CA TRP A 196 -8.81 8.33 5.87
C TRP A 196 -7.67 9.38 5.95
N PRO A 197 -6.45 9.05 6.40
CA PRO A 197 -5.42 10.05 6.62
C PRO A 197 -5.15 10.96 5.41
N GLY A 198 -5.48 12.24 5.58
CA GLY A 198 -5.26 13.29 4.57
C GLY A 198 -6.31 13.37 3.47
N TRP A 199 -7.37 12.57 3.51
CA TRP A 199 -8.37 12.48 2.44
C TRP A 199 -9.79 12.27 2.97
N ARG A 200 -10.75 12.78 2.20
CA ARG A 200 -12.19 12.62 2.43
C ARG A 200 -12.89 12.63 1.08
N MET A 201 -13.88 11.76 0.89
CA MET A 201 -14.71 11.76 -0.32
C MET A 201 -16.10 11.21 -0.03
N ALA A 202 -17.07 11.60 -0.86
CA ALA A 202 -18.40 11.00 -0.86
C ALA A 202 -18.39 9.74 -1.75
N PRO A 203 -18.67 8.54 -1.21
CA PRO A 203 -18.90 7.35 -2.02
C PRO A 203 -20.30 7.42 -2.67
N SER A 204 -20.58 6.56 -3.64
CA SER A 204 -21.94 6.46 -4.20
C SER A 204 -22.93 5.96 -3.13
N PRO A 205 -24.24 6.20 -3.26
CA PRO A 205 -25.23 5.71 -2.30
C PRO A 205 -25.11 4.20 -2.02
N ALA A 206 -25.00 3.39 -3.10
CA ALA A 206 -24.80 1.95 -2.98
C ALA A 206 -23.51 1.57 -2.23
N GLN A 207 -22.41 2.30 -2.44
CA GLN A 207 -21.17 2.08 -1.68
C GLN A 207 -21.33 2.49 -0.21
N LEU A 208 -22.01 3.62 0.05
CA LEU A 208 -22.28 4.12 1.40
C LEU A 208 -23.09 3.12 2.22
N ALA A 209 -24.11 2.51 1.64
CA ALA A 209 -24.93 1.49 2.29
C ALA A 209 -24.10 0.33 2.82
N PHE A 210 -23.17 -0.19 2.02
CA PHE A 210 -22.25 -1.24 2.46
C PHE A 210 -21.30 -0.75 3.54
N LEU A 211 -20.71 0.43 3.35
CA LEU A 211 -19.75 1.02 4.29
C LEU A 211 -20.36 1.28 5.68
N GLN A 212 -21.64 1.67 5.75
CA GLN A 212 -22.37 1.88 7.00
C GLN A 212 -22.64 0.59 7.77
N GLN A 213 -22.55 -0.58 7.13
CA GLN A 213 -22.74 -1.88 7.78
C GLN A 213 -21.44 -2.49 8.32
N VAL A 214 -20.28 -1.88 8.06
CA VAL A 214 -18.96 -2.38 8.50
C VAL A 214 -18.80 -2.16 10.01
N ASP A 215 -18.94 -3.25 10.76
CA ASP A 215 -18.83 -3.26 12.24
C ASP A 215 -17.65 -4.11 12.74
N GLY A 216 -16.86 -4.68 11.82
CA GLY A 216 -15.75 -5.59 12.15
C GLY A 216 -16.19 -6.97 12.63
N ARG A 217 -17.46 -7.34 12.45
CA ARG A 217 -18.03 -8.63 12.86
C ARG A 217 -18.76 -9.34 11.73
N ARG A 218 -19.55 -8.60 10.94
CA ARG A 218 -20.32 -9.15 9.84
C ARG A 218 -19.43 -9.50 8.66
N THR A 219 -19.71 -10.63 8.03
CA THR A 219 -19.14 -11.01 6.75
C THR A 219 -19.65 -10.11 5.62
N ILE A 220 -18.96 -10.10 4.48
CA ILE A 220 -19.43 -9.42 3.27
C ILE A 220 -20.82 -9.93 2.87
N ARG A 221 -21.07 -11.24 3.00
CA ARG A 221 -22.35 -11.89 2.77
C ARG A 221 -23.47 -11.31 3.64
N GLU A 222 -23.23 -11.21 4.95
CA GLU A 222 -24.20 -10.67 5.90
C GLU A 222 -24.46 -9.18 5.65
N ILE A 223 -23.43 -8.42 5.29
CA ILE A 223 -23.56 -7.02 4.90
C ILE A 223 -24.46 -6.88 3.67
N ALA A 224 -24.24 -7.69 2.62
CA ALA A 224 -25.09 -7.70 1.44
C ALA A 224 -26.55 -8.02 1.79
N GLY A 225 -26.77 -8.99 2.70
CA GLY A 225 -28.10 -9.31 3.23
C GLY A 225 -28.74 -8.16 4.03
N CYS A 226 -27.96 -7.38 4.78
CA CYS A 226 -28.45 -6.17 5.47
C CYS A 226 -28.89 -5.11 4.46
N VAL A 227 -28.06 -4.83 3.45
CA VAL A 227 -28.37 -3.83 2.41
C VAL A 227 -29.60 -4.22 1.61
N ALA A 228 -29.78 -5.51 1.31
CA ALA A 228 -30.98 -6.02 0.64
C ALA A 228 -32.27 -5.75 1.43
N ARG A 229 -32.22 -5.80 2.78
CA ARG A 229 -33.38 -5.56 3.64
C ARG A 229 -33.71 -4.07 3.82
N THR A 230 -32.72 -3.18 3.72
CA THR A 230 -32.92 -1.74 3.90
C THR A 230 -33.49 -1.03 2.66
N GLY A 231 -33.62 -1.72 1.54
CA GLY A 231 -34.39 -1.24 0.38
C GLY A 231 -33.75 -0.11 -0.43
N GLU A 232 -32.43 0.04 -0.39
CA GLU A 232 -31.73 1.00 -1.25
C GLU A 232 -31.79 0.62 -2.74
N PRO A 233 -31.74 1.59 -3.68
CA PRO A 233 -32.23 1.44 -5.04
C PRO A 233 -31.26 0.74 -6.00
N SER A 234 -30.50 -0.25 -5.54
CA SER A 234 -29.89 -1.22 -6.44
C SER A 234 -30.88 -2.37 -6.58
N GLY A 235 -31.80 -2.29 -7.56
CA GLY A 235 -32.82 -3.32 -7.85
C GLY A 235 -32.25 -4.68 -8.32
N GLY A 236 -31.08 -5.08 -7.82
CA GLY A 236 -30.44 -6.36 -8.06
C GLY A 236 -30.87 -7.42 -7.05
N SER A 237 -30.71 -8.67 -7.44
CA SER A 237 -30.88 -9.84 -6.57
C SER A 237 -29.86 -9.84 -5.43
N LEU A 238 -30.06 -10.67 -4.41
CA LEU A 238 -29.06 -10.86 -3.34
C LEU A 238 -27.69 -11.26 -3.91
N ALA A 239 -27.66 -12.06 -4.98
CA ALA A 239 -26.43 -12.44 -5.66
C ALA A 239 -25.70 -11.24 -6.29
N ASP A 240 -26.45 -10.29 -6.85
CA ASP A 240 -25.86 -9.05 -7.41
C ASP A 240 -25.26 -8.18 -6.30
N LEU A 241 -25.91 -8.12 -5.13
CA LEU A 241 -25.41 -7.41 -3.95
C LEU A 241 -24.17 -8.08 -3.35
N GLU A 242 -24.14 -9.41 -3.28
CA GLU A 242 -22.95 -10.17 -2.85
C GLU A 242 -21.76 -9.88 -3.78
N GLU A 243 -22.00 -9.94 -5.10
CA GLU A 243 -20.98 -9.65 -6.10
C GLU A 243 -20.47 -8.20 -6.03
N PHE A 244 -21.40 -7.24 -5.88
CA PHE A 244 -21.07 -5.84 -5.66
C PHE A 244 -20.24 -5.66 -4.39
N GLY A 245 -20.66 -6.26 -3.27
CA GLY A 245 -19.96 -6.20 -2.00
C GLY A 245 -18.53 -6.76 -2.09
N ARG A 246 -18.37 -7.92 -2.73
CA ARG A 246 -17.05 -8.55 -2.94
C ARG A 246 -16.10 -7.64 -3.69
N LYS A 247 -16.55 -7.05 -4.81
CA LYS A 247 -15.76 -6.10 -5.61
C LYS A 247 -15.46 -4.81 -4.83
N LEU A 248 -16.46 -4.26 -4.14
CA LEU A 248 -16.31 -3.06 -3.33
C LEU A 248 -15.24 -3.25 -2.24
N PHE A 249 -15.34 -4.31 -1.45
CA PHE A 249 -14.38 -4.57 -0.39
C PHE A 249 -13.00 -4.96 -0.91
N GLN A 250 -12.89 -5.58 -2.08
CA GLN A 250 -11.60 -5.75 -2.77
C GLN A 250 -10.96 -4.39 -3.06
N SER A 251 -11.71 -3.46 -3.66
CA SER A 251 -11.21 -2.11 -3.97
C SER A 251 -10.85 -1.32 -2.71
N LEU A 252 -11.69 -1.37 -1.68
CA LEU A 252 -11.40 -0.70 -0.39
C LEU A 252 -10.21 -1.33 0.34
N TRP A 253 -10.01 -2.65 0.22
CA TRP A 253 -8.84 -3.33 0.75
C TRP A 253 -7.58 -2.88 0.01
N ARG A 254 -7.60 -2.86 -1.32
CA ARG A 254 -6.50 -2.35 -2.16
C ARG A 254 -6.17 -0.89 -1.86
N LEU A 255 -7.16 -0.07 -1.54
CA LEU A 255 -7.02 1.34 -1.16
C LEU A 255 -6.47 1.55 0.27
N ASP A 256 -6.22 0.50 1.03
CA ASP A 256 -5.89 0.59 2.46
C ASP A 256 -6.96 1.31 3.29
N PHE A 257 -8.23 1.23 2.87
CA PHE A 257 -9.36 1.76 3.64
C PHE A 257 -9.89 0.73 4.64
N VAL A 258 -9.99 -0.53 4.20
CA VAL A 258 -10.35 -1.66 5.07
C VAL A 258 -9.20 -2.68 5.20
N ALA A 259 -9.15 -3.36 6.33
CA ALA A 259 -8.57 -4.68 6.44
C ALA A 259 -9.68 -5.74 6.32
N VAL A 260 -9.32 -7.00 6.11
CA VAL A 260 -10.26 -8.12 6.17
C VAL A 260 -9.73 -9.19 7.10
N ALA A 261 -10.59 -9.75 7.94
CA ALA A 261 -10.30 -10.96 8.69
C ALA A 261 -10.78 -12.17 7.87
N LEU A 262 -9.92 -13.18 7.81
CA LEU A 262 -10.25 -14.48 7.23
C LEU A 262 -11.13 -15.26 8.22
N PRO A 263 -12.02 -16.14 7.73
CA PRO A 263 -12.75 -17.04 8.61
C PRO A 263 -11.77 -17.88 9.44
N ALA A 264 -12.14 -18.17 10.69
CA ALA A 264 -11.32 -19.03 11.53
C ALA A 264 -11.13 -20.38 10.83
N SER A 265 -9.87 -20.79 10.64
CA SER A 265 -9.57 -22.15 10.19
C SER A 265 -10.06 -23.11 11.27
N GLY A 266 -11.08 -23.92 10.93
CA GLY A 266 -11.62 -24.95 11.83
C GLY A 266 -10.62 -26.05 12.16
#